data_AF-A0ABD1Q1L2-F1
#
_entry.id   AF-A0ABD1Q1L2-F1
#
_cell.length_a   1.000
_cell.length_b   1.000
_cell.length_c   1.000
_cell.angle_alpha   90.00
_cell.angle_beta   90.00
_cell.angle_gamma   90.00
#
_symmetry.space_group_name_H-M   'P 1'
#
loop_
_entity.id
_entity.type
_entity.pdbx_description
1 polymer ?
#
loop_
_entity_poly.entity_id
_entity_poly.type
_entity_poly.pdbx_seq_one_letter_code
_entity_poly.pdbx_strand_id
1 'polypeptide(L)'
;MSEVPHDLIRRIQISTENVDGLSGYDPGDLTRTALPSLSATIASLEPSPPYLRCSHCKGRLLRGLQSFICVYCGNPHQNDVPPDPIFFNSTIGYQWLLQSLQLDGSV
;
A
#
# COMPACT_ATOMS: atom_id res chain seq x y z
N MET A 1 -25.96 -3.68 25.41
CA MET A 1 -25.24 -4.55 24.47
C MET A 1 -25.57 -4.03 23.08
N SER A 2 -24.60 -3.50 22.33
CA SER A 2 -24.87 -2.99 20.98
C SER A 2 -25.23 -4.17 20.08
N GLU A 3 -26.46 -4.17 19.58
CA GLU A 3 -26.93 -5.12 18.59
C GLU A 3 -26.17 -4.87 17.27
N VAL A 4 -25.58 -5.93 16.72
CA VAL A 4 -24.83 -5.82 15.47
C VAL A 4 -25.84 -5.55 14.34
N PRO A 5 -25.69 -4.46 13.56
CA PRO A 5 -26.69 -4.05 12.58
C PRO A 5 -26.58 -4.90 11.31
N HIS A 6 -27.08 -6.13 11.38
CA HIS A 6 -26.99 -7.12 10.30
C HIS A 6 -27.56 -6.63 8.96
N ASP A 7 -28.62 -5.81 8.98
CA ASP A 7 -29.20 -5.21 7.76
C ASP A 7 -28.28 -4.18 7.09
N LEU A 8 -27.49 -3.45 7.88
CA LEU A 8 -26.49 -2.54 7.34
C LEU A 8 -25.34 -3.32 6.72
N ILE A 9 -24.87 -4.37 7.40
CA ILE A 9 -23.82 -5.27 6.91
C ILE A 9 -24.25 -5.88 5.56
N ARG A 10 -25.48 -6.40 5.48
CA ARG A 10 -26.04 -6.99 4.26
C ARG A 10 -26.11 -5.98 3.11
N ARG A 11 -26.55 -4.75 3.38
CA ARG A 11 -26.61 -3.69 2.36
C ARG A 11 -25.23 -3.32 1.83
N ILE A 12 -24.23 -3.22 2.71
CA ILE A 12 -22.84 -2.95 2.32
C ILE A 12 -22.30 -4.08 1.45
N GLN A 13 -22.52 -5.34 1.83
CA GLN A 13 -22.11 -6.51 1.04
C GLN A 13 -22.71 -6.48 -0.38
N ILE A 14 -24.04 -6.32 -0.50
CA ILE A 14 -24.72 -6.23 -1.80
C ILE A 14 -24.18 -5.06 -2.63
N SER A 15 -23.97 -3.89 -2.02
CA SER A 15 -23.44 -2.73 -2.76
C SER A 15 -22.02 -2.95 -3.26
N THR A 16 -21.18 -3.66 -2.50
CA THR A 16 -19.79 -3.96 -2.86
C THR A 16 -19.75 -4.99 -3.98
N GLU A 17 -20.62 -6.02 -3.91
CA GLU A 17 -20.71 -7.05 -4.94
C GLU A 17 -21.08 -6.49 -6.33
N ASN A 18 -21.96 -5.49 -6.38
CA ASN A 18 -22.40 -4.87 -7.62
C ASN A 18 -21.34 -3.98 -8.28
N VAL A 19 -20.42 -3.41 -7.50
CA VAL A 19 -19.35 -2.52 -8.01
C VAL A 19 -18.21 -3.31 -8.63
N ASP A 20 -17.87 -4.48 -8.07
CA ASP A 20 -16.73 -5.30 -8.51
C ASP A 20 -17.11 -6.44 -9.47
N GLY A 21 -18.37 -6.49 -9.94
CA GLY A 21 -18.85 -7.61 -10.77
C GLY A 21 -18.89 -8.94 -10.03
N LEU A 22 -18.95 -8.90 -8.70
CA LEU A 22 -18.93 -10.06 -7.82
C LEU A 22 -20.32 -10.62 -7.50
N SER A 23 -21.38 -10.17 -8.19
CA SER A 23 -22.76 -10.66 -8.02
C SER A 23 -22.81 -12.18 -7.85
N GLY A 24 -23.35 -12.64 -6.70
CA GLY A 24 -23.40 -14.06 -6.35
C GLY A 24 -22.14 -14.58 -5.64
N TYR A 25 -21.49 -13.75 -4.82
CA TYR A 25 -20.41 -14.20 -3.94
C TYR A 25 -21.01 -15.01 -2.77
N ASP A 26 -20.84 -16.34 -2.80
CA ASP A 26 -21.09 -17.20 -1.66
C ASP A 26 -19.76 -17.45 -0.93
N PRO A 27 -19.57 -17.01 0.32
CA PRO A 27 -18.37 -17.28 1.12
C PRO A 27 -18.08 -18.78 1.32
N GLY A 28 -19.08 -19.65 1.12
CA GLY A 28 -18.96 -21.10 1.19
C GLY A 28 -18.60 -21.78 -0.14
N ASP A 29 -18.65 -21.06 -1.26
CA ASP A 29 -18.38 -21.60 -2.59
C ASP A 29 -16.89 -21.47 -2.95
N LEU A 30 -16.12 -22.50 -2.59
CA LEU A 30 -14.68 -22.60 -2.87
C LEU A 30 -14.36 -22.81 -4.37
N THR A 31 -15.37 -22.93 -5.23
CA THR A 31 -15.17 -23.21 -6.67
C THR A 31 -15.02 -21.95 -7.52
N ARG A 32 -15.35 -20.77 -6.97
CA ARG A 32 -15.24 -19.50 -7.68
C ARG A 32 -13.80 -19.00 -7.71
N THR A 33 -13.40 -18.53 -8.90
CA THR A 33 -12.07 -18.06 -9.30
C THR A 33 -11.29 -17.51 -8.11
N ALA A 34 -10.19 -18.17 -7.74
CA ALA A 34 -9.32 -17.70 -6.69
C ALA A 34 -9.03 -16.21 -6.91
N LEU A 35 -9.33 -15.38 -5.90
CA LEU A 35 -9.01 -13.95 -5.95
C LEU A 35 -7.55 -13.80 -6.40
N PRO A 36 -7.25 -12.82 -7.28
CA PRO A 36 -5.86 -12.59 -7.67
C PRO A 36 -5.02 -12.44 -6.41
N SER A 37 -3.84 -13.06 -6.41
CA SER A 37 -2.94 -12.93 -5.27
C SER A 37 -2.69 -11.44 -5.00
N LEU A 38 -2.49 -11.07 -3.73
CA LEU A 38 -2.16 -9.70 -3.36
C LEU A 38 -1.01 -9.16 -4.22
N SER A 39 -0.03 -10.00 -4.54
CA SER A 39 1.08 -9.66 -5.44
C SER A 39 0.66 -9.37 -6.89
N ALA A 40 -0.30 -10.11 -7.44
CA ALA A 40 -0.84 -9.88 -8.77
C ALA A 40 -1.64 -8.57 -8.82
N THR A 41 -2.44 -8.30 -7.79
CA THR A 41 -3.23 -7.06 -7.68
C THR A 41 -2.32 -5.83 -7.50
N ILE A 42 -1.28 -5.91 -6.68
CA ILE A 42 -0.34 -4.78 -6.55
C ILE A 42 0.42 -4.57 -7.86
N ALA A 43 0.82 -5.64 -8.55
CA ALA A 43 1.56 -5.54 -9.81
C ALA A 43 0.75 -4.92 -10.96
N SER A 44 -0.59 -5.04 -10.95
CA SER A 44 -1.47 -4.41 -11.94
C SER A 44 -1.74 -2.93 -11.64
N LEU A 45 -1.81 -2.54 -10.37
CA LEU A 45 -2.05 -1.17 -9.95
C LEU A 45 -0.81 -0.26 -10.11
N GLU A 46 0.38 -0.80 -9.86
CA GLU A 46 1.64 -0.03 -9.91
C GLU A 46 2.61 -0.62 -10.96
N PRO A 47 2.59 -0.10 -12.21
CA PRO A 47 3.56 -0.49 -13.21
C PRO A 47 4.96 -0.05 -12.75
N SER A 48 5.84 -1.02 -12.54
CA SER A 48 7.22 -0.81 -12.11
C SER A 48 8.09 -1.93 -12.69
N PRO A 49 9.34 -1.65 -13.10
CA PRO A 49 10.27 -2.69 -13.52
C PRO A 49 10.45 -3.79 -12.47
N PRO A 50 10.61 -5.07 -12.85
CA PRO A 50 10.70 -6.18 -11.90
C PRO A 50 11.76 -6.02 -10.81
N TYR A 51 12.88 -5.36 -11.10
CA TYR A 51 13.97 -5.12 -10.15
C TYR A 51 13.66 -4.01 -9.12
N LEU A 52 12.59 -3.23 -9.31
CA LEU A 52 12.11 -2.22 -8.37
C LEU A 52 10.89 -2.71 -7.57
N ARG A 53 10.72 -4.03 -7.49
CA ARG A 53 9.61 -4.69 -6.80
C ARG A 53 10.14 -5.54 -5.65
N CYS A 54 9.37 -5.57 -4.56
CA CYS A 54 9.64 -6.45 -3.43
C CYS A 54 9.68 -7.91 -3.89
N SER A 55 10.70 -8.65 -3.46
CA SER A 55 10.85 -10.08 -3.77
C SER A 55 9.66 -10.91 -3.29
N HIS A 56 9.08 -10.54 -2.14
CA HIS A 56 7.96 -11.21 -1.49
C HIS A 56 6.60 -10.86 -2.11
N CYS A 57 6.14 -9.61 -2.02
CA CYS A 57 4.79 -9.24 -2.44
C CYS A 57 4.71 -8.61 -3.84
N LYS A 58 5.83 -8.45 -4.55
CA LYS A 58 5.91 -7.78 -5.86
C LYS A 58 5.46 -6.32 -5.89
N GLY A 59 5.20 -5.71 -4.73
CA GLY A 59 4.88 -4.30 -4.61
C GLY A 59 6.07 -3.39 -4.90
N ARG A 60 5.78 -2.21 -5.44
CA ARG A 60 6.79 -1.21 -5.79
C ARG A 60 7.57 -0.75 -4.55
N LEU A 61 8.88 -0.62 -4.70
CA LEU A 61 9.76 -0.06 -3.67
C LEU A 61 9.78 1.48 -3.77
N LEU A 62 9.37 2.18 -2.71
CA LEU A 62 9.23 3.65 -2.71
C LEU A 62 10.53 4.39 -3.05
N ARG A 63 11.67 3.88 -2.56
CA ARG A 63 13.01 4.41 -2.86
C ARG A 63 13.75 3.54 -3.89
N GLY A 64 13.04 2.69 -4.63
CA GLY A 64 13.64 1.71 -5.52
C GLY A 64 14.59 0.77 -4.75
N LEU A 65 15.77 0.51 -5.31
CA LEU A 65 16.79 -0.33 -4.68
C LEU A 65 17.31 0.25 -3.35
N GLN A 66 17.09 1.53 -3.07
CA GLN A 66 17.43 2.14 -1.77
C GLN A 66 16.32 1.99 -0.71
N SER A 67 15.24 1.26 -1.00
CA SER A 67 14.24 0.94 0.01
C SER A 67 14.81 -0.01 1.05
N PHE A 68 14.58 0.27 2.34
CA PHE A 68 14.92 -0.63 3.44
C PHE A 68 13.78 -1.62 3.75
N ILE A 69 12.54 -1.21 3.51
CA ILE A 69 11.32 -1.97 3.81
C ILE A 69 10.32 -1.82 2.68
N CYS A 70 9.56 -2.88 2.40
CA CYS A 70 8.41 -2.80 1.52
C CYS A 70 7.20 -2.24 2.27
N VAL A 71 6.63 -1.13 1.82
CA VAL A 71 5.46 -0.52 2.48
C VAL A 71 4.17 -1.35 2.40
N TYR A 72 4.10 -2.31 1.48
CA TYR A 72 2.94 -3.17 1.32
C TYR A 72 2.93 -4.35 2.28
N CYS A 73 4.06 -5.03 2.47
CA CYS A 73 4.14 -6.25 3.28
C CYS A 73 5.01 -6.12 4.53
N GLY A 74 5.67 -4.98 4.75
CA GLY A 74 6.56 -4.76 5.89
C GLY A 74 7.86 -5.56 5.87
N ASN A 75 8.08 -6.42 4.86
CA ASN A 75 9.31 -7.18 4.79
C ASN A 75 10.50 -6.27 4.49
N PRO A 76 11.65 -6.50 5.15
CA PRO A 76 12.87 -5.80 4.83
C PRO A 76 13.28 -6.14 3.40
N HIS A 77 13.78 -5.13 2.70
CA HIS A 77 14.44 -5.34 1.41
C HIS A 77 15.89 -5.72 1.70
N GLN A 78 16.33 -6.88 1.22
CA GLN A 78 17.69 -7.37 1.42
C GLN A 78 18.67 -6.51 0.61
N ASN A 79 19.23 -5.49 1.26
CA ASN A 79 20.42 -4.80 0.78
C ASN A 79 21.49 -4.95 1.85
N ASP A 80 22.63 -5.52 1.48
CA ASP A 80 23.80 -5.61 2.37
C ASP A 80 24.38 -4.23 2.71
N VAL A 81 24.07 -3.22 1.88
CA VAL A 81 24.49 -1.84 2.05
C VAL A 81 23.31 -0.99 2.52
N PRO A 82 23.41 -0.31 3.67
CA PRO A 82 22.42 0.66 4.10
C PRO A 82 22.26 1.76 3.04
N PRO A 83 21.04 2.16 2.69
CA PRO A 83 20.83 3.24 1.73
C PRO A 83 21.29 4.58 2.32
N ASP A 84 21.59 5.54 1.44
CA ASP A 84 21.91 6.89 1.85
C ASP A 84 20.78 7.47 2.73
N PRO A 85 21.12 8.20 3.81
CA PRO A 85 20.13 8.82 4.66
C PRO A 85 19.34 9.89 3.90
N ILE A 86 18.08 10.08 4.27
CA ILE A 86 17.32 11.25 3.83
C ILE A 86 17.65 12.37 4.81
N PHE A 87 18.33 13.40 4.34
CA PHE A 87 18.58 14.57 5.17
C PHE A 87 17.25 15.27 5.45
N PHE A 88 16.97 15.58 6.72
CA PHE A 88 15.72 16.23 7.08
C PHE A 88 15.51 17.53 6.31
N ASN A 89 16.58 18.31 6.11
CA ASN A 89 16.57 19.57 5.38
C ASN A 89 16.18 19.46 3.89
N SER A 90 16.20 18.26 3.30
CA SER A 90 15.77 18.01 1.93
C SER A 90 14.31 17.57 1.82
N THR A 91 13.53 17.63 2.91
CA THR A 91 12.15 17.15 2.96
C THR A 91 11.13 18.28 2.93
N ILE A 92 9.91 17.98 2.47
CA ILE A 92 8.76 18.90 2.58
C ILE A 92 8.48 19.24 4.05
N GLY A 93 8.72 18.30 4.98
CA GLY A 93 8.55 18.54 6.42
C GLY A 93 9.47 19.66 6.94
N TYR A 94 10.70 19.75 6.43
CA TYR A 94 11.59 20.86 6.75
C TYR A 94 11.09 22.19 6.16
N GLN A 95 10.62 22.19 4.91
CA GLN A 95 10.03 23.40 4.32
C GLN A 95 8.82 23.89 5.13
N TRP A 96 7.97 22.97 5.57
CA TRP A 96 6.81 23.29 6.39
C TRP A 96 7.20 23.84 7.78
N LEU A 97 8.23 23.27 8.39
CA LEU A 97 8.80 23.78 9.65
C LEU A 97 9.30 25.22 9.49
N LEU A 98 10.08 25.50 8.45
CA LEU A 98 10.60 26.83 8.16
C LEU A 98 9.47 27.85 7.98
N GLN A 99 8.47 27.51 7.16
CA GLN A 99 7.30 28.36 6.94
C GLN A 99 6.54 28.67 8.23
N SER A 100 6.35 27.67 9.09
CA SER A 100 5.66 27.81 10.37
C SER A 100 6.38 28.74 11.34
N LEU A 101 7.71 28.85 11.20
CA LEU A 101 8.58 29.69 12.02
C LEU A 101 8.98 31.01 11.33
N GLN A 102 8.48 31.27 10.12
CA GLN A 102 8.85 32.43 9.30
C GLN A 102 10.37 32.51 9.02
N LEU A 103 11.00 31.36 8.82
CA LEU A 103 12.40 31.22 8.44
C LEU A 103 12.53 30.86 6.95
N ASP A 104 13.67 31.17 6.34
CA ASP A 104 13.94 30.90 4.92
C ASP A 104 14.93 29.74 4.68
N GLY A 105 15.54 29.22 5.74
CA GLY A 105 16.49 28.10 5.65
C GLY A 105 17.84 28.48 5.05
N SER A 106 18.13 29.77 4.93
CA SER A 106 19.47 30.24 4.62
C SER A 106 20.40 29.98 5.81
N VAL A 107 21.62 29.50 5.51
CA VAL A 107 22.71 29.28 6.48
C VAL A 107 23.72 30.41 6.32
#